data_AF-A0A5K1E282-F1
#
_entry.id   AF-A0A5K1E282-F1
#
_cell.length_a   1.000
_cell.length_b   1.000
_cell.length_c   1.000
_cell.angle_alpha   90.00
_cell.angle_beta   90.00
_cell.angle_gamma   90.00
#
_symmetry.space_group_name_H-M   'P 1'
#
loop_
_entity.id
_entity.type
_entity.pdbx_description
1 polymer ?
#
loop_
_entity_poly.entity_id
_entity_poly.type
_entity_poly.pdbx_seq_one_letter_code
_entity_poly.pdbx_strand_id
1 'polypeptide(L)' 'LEYLHTGCRPAIIQRGIKTANILLDDNMQAKLADFGLSKAGLVDITECSAYQTKIDGTLEYIDP' A
#
# COMPACT_ATOMS: atom_id res chain seq x y z
N LEU A 1 -8.02 1.54 -1.76
CA LEU A 1 -6.77 2.33 -1.63
C LEU A 1 -7.00 3.63 -0.90
N GLU A 2 -7.99 4.43 -1.32
CA GLU A 2 -8.39 5.67 -0.63
C GLU A 2 -8.46 5.52 0.90
N TYR A 3 -9.19 4.51 1.39
CA TYR A 3 -9.28 4.25 2.83
C TYR A 3 -7.92 4.12 3.53
N LEU A 4 -6.94 3.45 2.91
CA LEU A 4 -5.61 3.28 3.50
C LEU A 4 -4.82 4.60 3.50
N HIS A 5 -4.94 5.41 2.45
CA HIS A 5 -4.15 6.63 2.28
C HIS A 5 -4.73 7.84 3.02
N THR A 6 -6.05 7.96 3.09
CA THR A 6 -6.74 9.14 3.63
C THR A 6 -7.68 8.81 4.79
N GLY A 7 -8.18 7.57 4.86
CA GLY A 7 -9.08 7.10 5.91
C GLY A 7 -8.39 6.58 7.17
N CYS A 8 -7.15 6.11 7.07
CA CYS A 8 -6.36 5.64 8.20
C CYS A 8 -5.51 6.76 8.81
N ARG A 9 -5.35 6.74 10.16
CA ARG A 9 -4.44 7.62 10.89
C ARG A 9 -3.55 6.79 11.83
N PRO A 10 -2.23 6.71 11.58
CA PRO A 10 -1.55 7.29 10.42
C PRO A 10 -1.93 6.58 9.11
N ALA A 11 -1.71 7.25 7.98
CA ALA A 11 -1.92 6.67 6.66
C ALA A 11 -1.05 5.42 6.45
N ILE A 12 -1.57 4.47 5.67
CA ILE A 12 -0.97 3.17 5.39
C ILE A 12 -0.62 3.07 3.91
N ILE A 13 0.64 2.77 3.60
CA ILE A 13 1.11 2.48 2.25
C ILE A 13 1.29 0.96 2.11
N GLN A 14 0.58 0.32 1.17
CA GLN A 14 0.60 -1.15 1.02
C GLN A 14 1.92 -1.69 0.48
N ARG A 15 2.56 -1.00 -0.47
CA ARG A 15 3.81 -1.38 -1.17
C ARG A 15 3.82 -2.74 -1.91
N GLY A 16 2.80 -3.59 -1.72
CA GLY A 16 2.64 -4.89 -2.36
C GLY A 16 1.37 -5.00 -3.22
N ILE A 17 0.98 -3.95 -3.95
CA ILE A 17 -0.20 -3.99 -4.81
C ILE A 17 0.14 -4.81 -6.07
N LYS A 18 -0.59 -5.92 -6.27
CA LYS A 18 -0.56 -6.76 -7.46
C LYS A 18 -1.87 -7.50 -7.60
N THR A 19 -2.17 -8.01 -8.81
CA THR A 19 -3.40 -8.78 -9.07
C THR A 19 -3.55 -9.97 -8.13
N ALA A 20 -2.45 -10.69 -7.84
CA ALA A 20 -2.44 -11.81 -6.90
C ALA A 20 -2.79 -11.43 -5.44
N ASN A 21 -2.72 -10.14 -5.09
CA ASN A 21 -3.04 -9.62 -3.76
C ASN A 21 -4.43 -8.97 -3.72
N ILE A 22 -5.22 -9.08 -4.79
CA ILE A 22 -6.63 -8.68 -4.83
C ILE A 22 -7.47 -9.96 -4.82
N LEU A 23 -8.05 -10.26 -3.67
CA LEU A 23 -8.94 -11.40 -3.50
C LEU A 23 -10.36 -11.02 -3.89
N LEU A 24 -11.15 -12.00 -4.31
CA LEU A 24 -12.58 -11.85 -4.55
C LEU A 24 -13.33 -12.66 -3.50
N ASP A 25 -14.35 -12.06 -2.89
CA ASP A 25 -15.28 -12.79 -2.04
C ASP A 25 -16.41 -13.44 -2.85
N ASP A 26 -17.33 -14.13 -2.17
CA ASP A 26 -18.46 -14.83 -2.80
C ASP A 26 -19.37 -13.92 -3.64
N ASN A 27 -19.32 -12.60 -3.41
CA ASN A 27 -20.09 -11.59 -4.14
C ASN A 27 -19.25 -10.91 -5.24
N MET A 28 -18.10 -11.50 -5.60
CA MET A 28 -17.14 -10.94 -6.56
C MET A 28 -16.63 -9.54 -6.15
N GLN A 29 -16.64 -9.21 -4.86
CA GLN A 29 -16.14 -7.94 -4.37
C GLN A 29 -14.63 -8.04 -4.10
N ALA A 30 -13.89 -7.08 -4.64
CA ALA A 30 -12.45 -7.00 -4.48
C ALA A 30 -12.07 -6.64 -3.03
N LYS A 31 -11.17 -7.43 -2.46
CA LYS A 31 -10.56 -7.20 -1.14
C LYS A 31 -9.05 -7.23 -1.27
N LEU A 32 -8.40 -6.19 -0.75
CA LEU A 32 -6.95 -6.13 -0.73
C LEU A 32 -6.41 -7.07 0.36
N ALA A 33 -5.40 -7.86 0.00
CA ALA A 33 -4.72 -8.79 0.89
C ALA A 33 -3.21 -8.50 0.94
N ASP A 34 -2.51 -9.29 1.76
CA ASP A 34 -1.04 -9.27 1.90
C ASP A 34 -0.47 -7.89 2.26
N PHE A 35 -0.58 -7.57 3.56
CA PHE A 35 -0.05 -6.34 4.15
C PHE A 35 1.38 -6.53 4.70
N GLY A 36 2.09 -7.59 4.30
CA GLY A 36 3.41 -7.92 4.85
C GLY A 36 4.49 -6.88 4.52
N LEU A 37 4.29 -6.12 3.44
CA LEU A 37 5.17 -5.02 3.02
C LEU A 37 4.68 -3.64 3.43
N SER A 38 3.50 -3.56 4.06
CA SER A 38 2.83 -2.31 4.35
C SER A 38 3.55 -1.50 5.42
N LYS A 39 3.42 -0.18 5.33
CA LYS A 39 4.03 0.77 6.27
C LYS A 39 3.02 1.83 6.67
N ALA A 40 2.90 2.07 7.97
CA ALA A 40 2.05 3.10 8.55
C ALA A 40 2.92 4.32 8.94
N GLY A 41 2.40 5.54 8.85
CA GLY A 41 3.12 6.75 9.31
C GLY A 41 3.91 7.50 8.24
N LEU A 42 3.64 7.26 6.95
CA LEU A 42 4.43 7.79 5.83
C LEU A 42 3.82 9.01 5.13
N VAL A 43 2.82 9.67 5.75
CA VAL A 43 2.04 10.76 5.11
C VAL A 43 1.80 11.91 6.07
N ASP A 44 2.81 12.33 6.86
CA ASP A 44 2.87 13.73 7.31
C ASP A 44 3.65 14.51 6.25
N ILE A 45 2.89 15.07 5.31
CA ILE A 45 3.34 15.66 4.04
C ILE A 45 4.02 17.03 4.24
N THR A 46 4.41 17.38 5.47
CA THR A 46 4.98 18.70 5.77
C THR A 46 6.47 18.79 5.49
N GLU A 47 7.19 17.68 5.36
CA GLU A 47 8.61 17.71 5.04
C GLU A 47 8.94 16.66 3.98
N CYS A 48 9.51 17.14 2.87
CA CYS A 48 10.14 16.39 1.79
C CYS A 48 11.33 15.55 2.30
N SER A 49 11.13 14.73 3.31
CA SER A 49 12.05 13.66 3.64
C SER A 49 11.75 12.53 2.67
N ALA A 50 12.59 12.40 1.65
CA ALA A 50 12.60 11.23 0.79
C ALA A 50 12.73 10.00 1.70
N TYR A 51 11.64 9.26 1.84
CA TYR A 51 11.55 8.10 2.71
C TYR A 51 12.52 7.02 2.22
N GLN A 52 13.71 6.94 2.80
CA GLN A 52 14.68 5.87 2.53
C GLN A 52 14.23 4.58 3.20
N THR A 53 13.25 3.93 2.58
CA THR A 53 12.92 2.53 2.89
C THR A 53 13.65 1.64 1.89
N LYS A 54 14.01 0.42 2.31
CA LYS A 54 14.51 -0.61 1.40
C LYS A 54 13.50 -0.79 0.27
N ILE A 55 13.94 -0.83 -0.98
CA ILE A 55 13.07 -1.14 -2.12
C ILE A 55 12.51 -2.56 -1.91
N ASP A 56 11.19 -2.64 -1.73
CA ASP A 56 10.44 -3.89 -1.66
C ASP A 56 9.20 -3.73 -2.56
N GLY A 57 8.81 -4.81 -3.22
CA GLY A 57 7.69 -4.81 -4.16
C GLY A 57 7.82 -5.96 -5.16
N THR A 58 6.87 -6.06 -6.08
CA THR A 58 6.97 -6.96 -7.23
C THR A 58 7.50 -6.16 -8.41
N LEU A 59 8.57 -6.60 -9.07
CA LEU A 59 9.34 -5.82 -10.06
C LEU A 59 8.48 -5.09 -11.11
N GLU A 60 7.45 -5.74 -11.63
CA GLU A 60 6.54 -5.20 -12.65
C GLU A 60 5.54 -4.15 -12.13
N TYR A 61 5.38 -4.05 -10.81
CA TYR A 61 4.40 -3.21 -10.11
C TYR A 61 5.08 -2.09 -9.29
N ILE A 62 6.41 -1.96 -9.41
CA ILE A 62 7.17 -0.89 -8.75
C ILE A 62 7.13 0.36 -9.64
N ASP A 63 6.80 1.50 -9.04
CA ASP A 63 6.86 2.80 -9.72
C ASP A 63 8.34 3.16 -10.06
N PRO A 64 8.61 3.77 -11.22
CA PRO A 64 9.95 4.10 -11.70
C PRO A 64 10.70 5.16 -10.88
#